data_AF-A0AAJ1KFZ1-F1
#
_entry.id   AF-A0AAJ1KFZ1-F1
#
_cell.length_a   1.000
_cell.length_b   1.000
_cell.length_c   1.000
_cell.angle_alpha   90.00
_cell.angle_beta   90.00
_cell.angle_gamma   90.00
#
_symmetry.space_group_name_H-M   'P 1'
#
loop_
_entity.id
_entity.type
_entity.pdbx_description
1 polymer ?
#
loop_
_entity_poly.entity_id
_entity_poly.type
_entity_poly.pdbx_seq_one_letter_code
_entity_poly.pdbx_strand_id
1 'polypeptide(L)'
;MKSRDKAILSNLKRFRCMSRDDIIDLHFQGLKNAVTCCNTVMKRLRRDGHVDANITQQPFIYFPQPSTLRKTSQKIPHFLGIVEVYKQLIQYEKPKLFKVEPKYGRDYMKPDAFTIWRRSPFFIEVQKSVYSKKIMQDKINRYELYFHSQEWHNESWQPKDSKFFPSILIITDKKYDVTSSDLRIFQATSIHDFMDKLAVKS
;
A
#
# COMPACT_ATOMS: atom_id res chain seq x y z
N MET A 1 -23.79 13.23 4.24
CA MET A 1 -22.39 12.92 3.85
C MET A 1 -22.35 12.55 2.37
N LYS A 2 -21.55 13.23 1.54
CA LYS A 2 -21.51 13.04 0.07
C LYS A 2 -20.78 11.73 -0.30
N SER A 3 -20.96 11.24 -1.53
CA SER A 3 -20.25 10.04 -2.03
C SER A 3 -18.72 10.17 -1.92
N ARG A 4 -18.17 11.32 -2.33
CA ARG A 4 -16.74 11.63 -2.19
C ARG A 4 -16.25 11.56 -0.74
N ASP A 5 -17.03 12.09 0.20
CA ASP A 5 -16.69 12.05 1.62
C ASP A 5 -16.56 10.61 2.12
N LYS A 6 -17.52 9.75 1.77
CA LYS A 6 -17.49 8.31 2.11
C LYS A 6 -16.25 7.64 1.52
N ALA A 7 -15.88 7.97 0.29
CA ALA A 7 -14.69 7.44 -0.37
C ALA A 7 -13.39 7.89 0.34
N ILE A 8 -13.28 9.17 0.70
CA ILE A 8 -12.14 9.72 1.46
C ILE A 8 -12.02 9.00 2.80
N LEU A 9 -13.12 8.88 3.55
CA LEU A 9 -13.12 8.20 4.85
C LEU A 9 -12.76 6.72 4.73
N SER A 10 -13.24 6.03 3.69
CA SER A 10 -12.87 4.64 3.41
C SER A 10 -11.37 4.49 3.15
N ASN A 11 -10.78 5.40 2.37
CA ASN A 11 -9.34 5.38 2.11
C ASN A 11 -8.52 5.76 3.35
N LEU A 12 -8.96 6.75 4.14
CA LEU A 12 -8.30 7.10 5.41
C LEU A 12 -8.32 5.93 6.39
N LYS A 13 -9.41 5.17 6.45
CA LYS A 13 -9.47 3.93 7.24
C LYS A 13 -8.53 2.86 6.70
N ARG A 14 -8.48 2.67 5.38
CA ARG A 14 -7.60 1.69 4.72
C ARG A 14 -6.12 1.98 4.97
N PHE A 15 -5.67 3.22 4.73
CA PHE A 15 -4.27 3.62 4.79
C PHE A 15 -3.83 4.15 6.16
N ARG A 16 -4.78 4.32 7.08
CA ARG A 16 -4.62 4.89 8.44
C ARG A 16 -4.24 6.37 8.49
N CYS A 17 -3.57 6.89 7.48
CA CYS A 17 -3.37 8.32 7.27
C CYS A 17 -3.13 8.63 5.78
N MET A 18 -3.44 9.86 5.37
CA MET A 18 -3.10 10.39 4.04
C MET A 18 -2.75 11.87 4.16
N SER A 19 -1.83 12.36 3.34
CA SER A 19 -1.59 13.80 3.24
C SER A 19 -2.73 14.50 2.49
N ARG A 20 -2.81 15.83 2.60
CA ARG A 20 -3.72 16.64 1.77
C ARG A 20 -3.55 16.32 0.28
N ASP A 21 -2.31 16.20 -0.16
CA ASP A 21 -1.98 16.04 -1.58
C ASP A 21 -2.36 14.63 -2.05
N ASP A 22 -2.16 13.59 -1.22
CA ASP A 22 -2.69 12.25 -1.51
C ASP A 22 -4.21 12.24 -1.65
N ILE A 23 -4.93 12.99 -0.80
CA ILE A 23 -6.38 13.08 -0.87
C ILE A 23 -6.81 13.80 -2.16
N ILE A 24 -6.06 14.83 -2.57
CA ILE A 24 -6.30 15.54 -3.83
C ILE A 24 -6.12 14.58 -5.00
N ASP A 25 -4.98 13.88 -5.05
CA ASP A 25 -4.64 12.92 -6.09
C ASP A 25 -5.67 11.79 -6.20
N LEU A 26 -6.30 11.37 -5.10
CA LEU A 26 -7.25 10.26 -5.13
C LEU A 26 -8.71 10.68 -5.37
N HIS A 27 -9.10 11.92 -5.01
CA HIS A 27 -10.51 12.28 -4.89
C HIS A 27 -10.91 13.61 -5.53
N PHE A 28 -9.94 14.45 -5.90
CA PHE A 28 -10.17 15.78 -6.46
C PHE A 28 -9.46 16.02 -7.80
N GLN A 29 -8.95 14.95 -8.44
CA GLN A 29 -8.38 15.02 -9.79
C GLN A 29 -9.39 15.64 -10.78
N GLY A 30 -8.86 16.47 -11.69
CA GLY A 30 -9.64 17.16 -12.73
C GLY A 30 -10.39 18.42 -12.28
N LEU A 31 -10.32 18.80 -11.01
CA LEU A 31 -10.96 20.03 -10.51
C LEU A 31 -10.00 21.23 -10.60
N LYS A 32 -10.44 22.34 -11.21
CA LYS A 32 -9.66 23.59 -11.33
C LYS A 32 -9.16 24.13 -9.97
N ASN A 33 -9.94 23.97 -8.90
CA ASN A 33 -9.64 24.45 -7.55
C ASN A 33 -9.50 23.30 -6.53
N ALA A 34 -8.83 22.22 -6.91
CA ALA A 34 -8.74 20.98 -6.13
C ALA A 34 -8.29 21.20 -4.67
N VAL A 35 -7.28 22.07 -4.45
CA VAL A 35 -6.78 22.40 -3.11
C VAL A 35 -7.86 23.04 -2.23
N THR A 36 -8.53 24.09 -2.73
CA THR A 36 -9.59 24.79 -2.01
C THR A 36 -10.77 23.86 -1.72
N CYS A 37 -11.18 23.06 -2.71
CA CYS A 37 -12.24 22.07 -2.53
C CYS A 37 -11.88 21.01 -1.48
N CYS A 38 -10.65 20.47 -1.52
CA CYS A 38 -10.16 19.51 -0.55
C CYS A 38 -10.16 20.11 0.86
N ASN A 39 -9.59 21.30 1.03
CA ASN A 39 -9.53 22.00 2.33
C ASN A 39 -10.93 22.22 2.92
N THR A 40 -11.91 22.65 2.11
CA THR A 40 -13.30 22.81 2.56
C THR A 40 -13.92 21.50 3.03
N VAL A 41 -13.72 20.41 2.27
CA VAL A 41 -14.19 19.07 2.64
C VAL A 41 -13.54 18.59 3.93
N MET A 42 -12.22 18.73 4.06
CA MET A 42 -11.47 18.26 5.23
C MET A 42 -11.78 19.08 6.49
N LYS A 43 -11.96 20.41 6.37
CA LYS A 43 -12.43 21.25 7.47
C LYS A 43 -13.79 20.79 7.99
N ARG A 44 -14.73 20.52 7.07
CA ARG A 44 -16.06 20.01 7.42
C ARG A 44 -15.97 18.64 8.10
N LEU A 45 -15.26 17.67 7.49
CA LEU A 45 -15.10 16.33 8.07
C LEU A 45 -14.44 16.35 9.45
N ARG A 46 -13.52 17.29 9.70
CA ARG A 46 -12.87 17.47 11.00
C ARG A 46 -13.82 18.08 12.02
N ARG A 47 -14.57 19.13 11.64
CA ARG A 47 -15.60 19.75 12.49
C ARG A 47 -16.66 18.73 12.91
N ASP A 48 -17.06 17.86 11.97
CA ASP A 48 -18.06 16.83 12.20
C ASP A 48 -17.48 15.58 12.92
N GLY A 49 -16.20 15.61 13.34
CA GLY A 49 -15.57 14.57 14.16
C GLY A 49 -15.16 13.30 13.42
N HIS A 50 -15.21 13.27 12.09
CA HIS A 50 -14.88 12.06 11.31
C HIS A 50 -13.38 11.88 11.04
N VAL A 51 -12.61 12.98 11.08
CA VAL A 51 -11.18 12.98 10.85
C VAL A 51 -10.48 13.91 11.82
N ASP A 52 -9.19 13.70 12.00
CA ASP A 52 -8.31 14.62 12.69
C ASP A 52 -7.09 14.92 11.81
N ALA A 53 -6.37 15.99 12.11
CA ALA A 53 -5.23 16.44 11.32
C ALA A 53 -4.00 16.67 12.21
N ASN A 54 -2.84 16.29 11.68
CA ASN A 54 -1.57 16.86 12.10
C ASN A 54 -1.28 18.10 11.25
N ILE A 55 -1.32 19.26 11.91
CA ILE A 55 -1.13 20.59 11.31
C ILE A 55 0.30 21.13 11.49
N THR A 56 1.19 20.38 12.17
CA THR A 56 2.56 20.83 12.44
C THR A 56 3.51 20.64 11.26
N GLN A 57 3.04 20.03 10.17
CA GLN A 57 3.80 19.78 8.94
C GLN A 57 2.94 20.14 7.73
N GLN A 58 3.59 20.51 6.63
CA GLN A 58 2.94 20.79 5.36
C GLN A 58 3.42 19.81 4.28
N PRO A 59 2.51 19.23 3.47
CA PRO A 59 1.05 19.31 3.60
C PRO A 59 0.53 18.67 4.90
N PHE A 60 -0.64 19.14 5.37
CA PHE A 60 -1.32 18.53 6.53
C PHE A 60 -1.54 17.03 6.31
N ILE A 61 -1.40 16.23 7.37
CA ILE A 61 -1.70 14.80 7.36
C ILE A 61 -3.00 14.56 8.11
N TYR A 62 -3.91 13.83 7.47
CA TYR A 62 -5.23 13.51 8.01
C TYR A 62 -5.30 12.06 8.47
N PHE A 63 -6.06 11.84 9.53
CA PHE A 63 -6.26 10.55 10.21
C PHE A 63 -7.78 10.29 10.34
N PRO A 64 -8.24 9.04 10.18
CA PRO A 64 -9.62 8.69 10.48
C PRO A 64 -9.87 8.81 11.99
N GLN A 65 -11.12 9.02 12.39
CA GLN A 65 -11.56 8.88 13.78
C GLN A 65 -12.49 7.65 13.93
N PRO A 66 -12.22 6.73 14.89
CA PRO A 66 -11.06 6.71 15.78
C PRO A 66 -9.75 6.42 15.03
N SER A 67 -8.66 7.07 15.44
CA SER A 67 -7.35 6.84 14.82
C SER A 67 -6.64 5.65 15.43
N THR A 68 -6.13 4.75 14.59
CA THR A 68 -5.23 3.67 15.01
C THR A 68 -3.77 4.12 15.11
N LEU A 69 -3.47 5.35 14.69
CA LEU A 69 -2.11 5.89 14.58
C LEU A 69 -2.00 7.22 15.33
N ARG A 70 -0.99 7.35 16.20
CA ARG A 70 -0.66 8.62 16.85
C ARG A 70 -0.11 9.61 15.82
N LYS A 71 -0.44 10.90 15.96
CA LYS A 71 0.01 11.97 15.05
C LYS A 71 1.52 12.14 14.95
N THR A 72 2.25 11.71 15.97
CA THR A 72 3.72 11.74 16.07
C THR A 72 4.36 10.39 15.75
N SER A 73 3.60 9.43 15.20
CA SER A 73 4.13 8.09 14.93
C SER A 73 5.20 8.09 13.84
N GLN A 74 6.31 7.41 14.12
CA GLN A 74 7.35 7.13 13.14
C GLN A 74 6.89 6.24 11.98
N LYS A 75 5.69 5.62 12.06
CA LYS A 75 5.12 4.83 10.97
C LYS A 75 4.40 5.66 9.91
N ILE A 76 4.21 6.97 10.11
CA ILE A 76 3.52 7.83 9.14
C ILE A 76 4.19 7.77 7.75
N PRO A 77 5.53 7.94 7.60
CA PRO A 77 6.17 7.88 6.29
C PRO A 77 6.00 6.52 5.58
N HIS A 78 5.86 5.45 6.35
CA HIS A 78 5.61 4.10 5.84
C HIS A 78 4.20 4.00 5.23
N PHE A 79 3.15 4.41 5.96
CA PHE A 79 1.78 4.42 5.41
C PHE A 79 1.64 5.34 4.20
N LEU A 80 2.27 6.51 4.21
CA LEU A 80 2.31 7.38 3.04
C LEU A 80 3.02 6.72 1.84
N GLY A 81 4.05 5.90 2.09
CA GLY A 81 4.69 5.10 1.04
C GLY A 81 3.75 4.07 0.41
N ILE A 82 2.88 3.44 1.21
CA ILE A 82 1.87 2.50 0.71
C ILE A 82 0.80 3.24 -0.12
N VAL A 83 0.40 4.44 0.31
CA VAL A 83 -0.52 5.30 -0.46
C VAL A 83 0.08 5.65 -1.82
N GLU A 84 1.36 6.02 -1.85
CA GLU A 84 2.08 6.33 -3.09
C GLU A 84 2.09 5.13 -4.05
N VAL A 85 2.40 3.93 -3.57
CA VAL A 85 2.30 2.72 -4.39
C VAL A 85 0.90 2.51 -4.94
N TYR A 86 -0.14 2.68 -4.10
CA TYR A 86 -1.52 2.55 -4.56
C TYR A 86 -1.87 3.58 -5.64
N LYS A 87 -1.44 4.84 -5.50
CA LYS A 87 -1.63 5.90 -6.51
C LYS A 87 -0.98 5.51 -7.83
N GLN A 88 0.21 4.94 -7.82
CA GLN A 88 0.87 4.51 -9.07
C GLN A 88 0.17 3.30 -9.70
N LEU A 89 -0.28 2.31 -8.90
CA LEU A 89 -1.02 1.15 -9.42
C LEU A 89 -2.27 1.59 -10.21
N ILE A 90 -3.07 2.51 -9.65
CA ILE A 90 -4.34 2.95 -10.27
C ILE A 90 -4.15 3.77 -11.55
N GLN A 91 -2.95 4.29 -11.84
CA GLN A 91 -2.66 4.96 -13.12
C GLN A 91 -2.65 3.97 -14.29
N TYR A 92 -2.30 2.70 -14.03
CA TYR A 92 -2.29 1.64 -15.04
C TYR A 92 -3.58 0.81 -15.01
N GLU A 93 -3.97 0.33 -13.82
CA GLU A 93 -5.22 -0.42 -13.64
C GLU A 93 -5.63 -0.35 -12.17
N LYS A 94 -6.92 -0.12 -11.91
CA LYS A 94 -7.44 -0.16 -10.54
C LYS A 94 -7.33 -1.58 -9.97
N PRO A 95 -6.63 -1.81 -8.86
CA PRO A 95 -6.56 -3.14 -8.26
C PRO A 95 -7.95 -3.68 -7.90
N LYS A 96 -8.19 -4.96 -8.18
CA LYS A 96 -9.42 -5.66 -7.77
C LYS A 96 -9.52 -5.73 -6.25
N LEU A 97 -8.37 -5.88 -5.59
CA LEU A 97 -8.24 -5.94 -4.14
C LEU A 97 -6.96 -5.22 -3.74
N PHE A 98 -7.00 -4.44 -2.67
CA PHE A 98 -5.82 -3.83 -2.05
C PHE A 98 -5.99 -3.81 -0.54
N LYS A 99 -5.23 -4.66 0.17
CA LYS A 99 -5.21 -4.78 1.63
C LYS A 99 -3.90 -4.18 2.15
N VAL A 100 -3.99 -3.28 3.13
CA VAL A 100 -2.83 -2.65 3.80
C VAL A 100 -2.50 -3.45 5.05
N GLU A 101 -1.22 -3.80 5.23
CA GLU A 101 -0.69 -4.62 6.34
C GLU A 101 -1.59 -5.84 6.66
N PRO A 102 -1.92 -6.71 5.68
CA PRO A 102 -2.64 -7.95 5.98
C PRO A 102 -1.82 -8.83 6.93
N LYS A 103 -2.51 -9.61 7.76
CA LYS A 103 -1.90 -10.50 8.75
C LYS A 103 -2.11 -11.95 8.32
N TYR A 104 -1.01 -12.70 8.23
CA TYR A 104 -1.04 -14.12 7.86
C TYR A 104 -0.69 -15.06 9.02
N GLY A 105 -0.07 -14.56 10.08
CA GLY A 105 0.35 -15.35 11.22
C GLY A 105 1.41 -14.63 12.04
N ARG A 106 1.82 -15.19 13.17
CA ARG A 106 2.89 -14.60 13.99
C ARG A 106 4.27 -14.83 13.34
N ASP A 107 4.47 -16.01 12.76
CA ASP A 107 5.77 -16.49 12.29
C ASP A 107 6.01 -16.26 10.79
N TYR A 108 4.94 -15.92 10.06
CA TYR A 108 5.00 -15.62 8.63
C TYR A 108 5.38 -14.17 8.33
N MET A 109 5.38 -13.85 7.04
CA MET A 109 5.61 -12.50 6.55
C MET A 109 4.51 -11.52 7.00
N LYS A 110 4.88 -10.24 6.99
CA LYS A 110 3.96 -9.12 7.21
C LYS A 110 4.17 -8.13 6.06
N PRO A 111 3.55 -8.37 4.89
CA PRO A 111 3.72 -7.50 3.75
C PRO A 111 3.07 -6.15 4.05
N ASP A 112 3.62 -5.10 3.46
CA ASP A 112 3.08 -3.74 3.61
C ASP A 112 1.73 -3.63 2.89
N ALA A 113 1.58 -4.31 1.75
CA ALA A 113 0.30 -4.49 1.11
C ALA A 113 0.18 -5.85 0.42
N PHE A 114 -1.06 -6.33 0.31
CA PHE A 114 -1.44 -7.39 -0.61
C PHE A 114 -2.40 -6.82 -1.66
N THR A 115 -2.16 -7.12 -2.92
CA THR A 115 -2.98 -6.62 -4.03
C THR A 115 -3.26 -7.69 -5.07
N ILE A 116 -4.41 -7.57 -5.74
CA ILE A 116 -4.69 -8.30 -6.98
C ILE A 116 -4.79 -7.26 -8.08
N TRP A 117 -3.80 -7.26 -8.97
CA TRP A 117 -3.58 -6.22 -9.95
C TRP A 117 -3.17 -6.85 -11.29
N ARG A 118 -3.79 -6.41 -12.39
CA ARG A 118 -3.62 -7.01 -13.73
C ARG A 118 -3.79 -8.54 -13.73
N ARG A 119 -4.82 -9.02 -13.03
CA ARG A 119 -5.17 -10.44 -12.83
C ARG A 119 -4.12 -11.27 -12.05
N SER A 120 -3.10 -10.65 -11.49
CA SER A 120 -2.04 -11.34 -10.73
C SER A 120 -2.03 -10.90 -9.26
N PRO A 121 -1.89 -11.82 -8.30
CA PRO A 121 -1.72 -11.49 -6.90
C PRO A 121 -0.27 -11.08 -6.59
N PHE A 122 -0.10 -10.04 -5.76
CA PHE A 122 1.19 -9.55 -5.31
C PHE A 122 1.21 -9.28 -3.81
N PHE A 123 2.31 -9.66 -3.18
CA PHE A 123 2.77 -9.07 -1.93
C PHE A 123 3.69 -7.89 -2.23
N ILE A 124 3.46 -6.75 -1.60
CA ILE A 124 4.24 -5.53 -1.79
C ILE A 124 4.97 -5.19 -0.50
N GLU A 125 6.26 -4.91 -0.63
CA GLU A 125 7.15 -4.43 0.43
C GLU A 125 7.68 -3.04 0.03
N VAL A 126 7.36 -2.01 0.81
CA VAL A 126 7.82 -0.62 0.59
C VAL A 126 9.03 -0.35 1.49
N GLN A 127 10.22 -0.60 0.93
CA GLN A 127 11.47 -0.54 1.69
C GLN A 127 12.21 0.77 1.46
N LYS A 128 11.84 1.79 2.26
CA LYS A 128 12.48 3.13 2.27
C LYS A 128 13.81 3.17 3.02
N SER A 129 14.00 2.30 4.01
CA SER A 129 15.24 2.22 4.78
C SER A 129 16.20 1.21 4.16
N VAL A 130 17.50 1.44 4.29
CA VAL A 130 18.51 0.49 3.82
C VAL A 130 18.65 -0.65 4.80
N TYR A 131 18.34 -1.87 4.37
CA TYR A 131 18.54 -3.09 5.15
C TYR A 131 19.82 -3.82 4.73
N SER A 132 20.29 -4.72 5.60
CA SER A 132 21.36 -5.65 5.26
C SER A 132 20.81 -6.79 4.40
N LYS A 133 21.70 -7.47 3.65
CA LYS A 133 21.33 -8.68 2.88
C LYS A 133 20.67 -9.72 3.79
N LYS A 134 21.22 -9.95 4.99
CA LYS A 134 20.69 -10.90 5.97
C LYS A 134 19.24 -10.57 6.37
N ILE A 135 18.96 -9.32 6.72
CA ILE A 135 17.60 -8.90 7.12
C ILE A 135 16.60 -9.08 5.97
N MET A 136 17.00 -8.77 4.74
CA MET A 136 16.14 -8.97 3.58
C MET A 136 15.92 -10.46 3.26
N GLN A 137 16.96 -11.29 3.37
CA GLN A 137 16.81 -12.73 3.21
C GLN A 137 15.90 -13.32 4.30
N ASP A 138 16.04 -12.89 5.56
CA ASP A 138 15.16 -13.31 6.66
C ASP A 138 13.69 -12.89 6.45
N LYS A 139 13.44 -11.81 5.69
CA LYS A 139 12.10 -11.48 5.22
C LYS A 139 11.62 -12.50 4.19
N ILE A 140 12.42 -12.80 3.16
CA ILE A 140 12.08 -13.76 2.11
C ILE A 140 11.84 -15.17 2.68
N ASN A 141 12.68 -15.63 3.60
CA ASN A 141 12.51 -16.93 4.26
C ASN A 141 11.15 -17.06 4.99
N ARG A 142 10.59 -15.94 5.48
CA ARG A 142 9.24 -15.95 6.08
C ARG A 142 8.12 -16.07 5.04
N TYR A 143 8.33 -15.60 3.83
CA TYR A 143 7.43 -15.89 2.71
C TYR A 143 7.54 -17.36 2.29
N GLU A 144 8.75 -17.92 2.25
CA GLU A 144 8.96 -19.35 1.95
C GLU A 144 8.30 -20.23 2.99
N LEU A 145 8.43 -19.89 4.28
CA LEU A 145 7.76 -20.60 5.35
C LEU A 145 6.23 -20.63 5.15
N TYR A 146 5.63 -19.50 4.74
CA TYR A 146 4.21 -19.46 4.41
C TYR A 146 3.85 -20.22 3.14
N PHE A 147 4.71 -20.19 2.12
CA PHE A 147 4.54 -20.97 0.91
C PHE A 147 4.51 -22.48 1.22
N HIS A 148 5.44 -22.97 2.03
CA HIS A 148 5.53 -24.37 2.42
C HIS A 148 4.44 -24.80 3.40
N SER A 149 3.83 -23.88 4.18
CA SER A 149 2.71 -24.23 5.05
C SER A 149 1.43 -24.56 4.29
N GLN A 150 1.34 -24.17 3.01
CA GLN A 150 0.15 -24.33 2.15
C GLN A 150 -1.12 -23.63 2.65
N GLU A 151 -1.06 -22.85 3.74
CA GLU A 151 -2.22 -22.14 4.28
C GLU A 151 -2.80 -21.13 3.27
N TRP A 152 -1.95 -20.60 2.40
CA TRP A 152 -2.31 -19.70 1.30
C TRP A 152 -3.30 -20.30 0.29
N HIS A 153 -3.46 -21.63 0.25
CA HIS A 153 -4.49 -22.28 -0.57
C HIS A 153 -5.91 -21.96 -0.13
N ASN A 154 -6.10 -21.66 1.15
CA ASN A 154 -7.40 -21.42 1.80
C ASN A 154 -7.82 -19.96 1.78
N GLU A 155 -6.97 -19.08 1.23
CA GLU A 155 -7.25 -17.67 1.12
C GLU A 155 -8.50 -17.41 0.25
N SER A 156 -9.41 -16.57 0.75
CA SER A 156 -10.71 -16.30 0.12
C SER A 156 -10.63 -15.66 -1.27
N TRP A 157 -9.45 -15.18 -1.66
CA TRP A 157 -9.22 -14.57 -2.97
C TRP A 157 -8.72 -15.56 -4.02
N GLN A 158 -8.37 -16.79 -3.63
CA GLN A 158 -7.95 -17.84 -4.54
C GLN A 158 -9.10 -18.19 -5.50
N PRO A 159 -8.82 -18.39 -6.80
CA PRO A 159 -9.75 -19.03 -7.70
C PRO A 159 -10.15 -20.43 -7.23
N LYS A 160 -11.32 -20.91 -7.69
CA LYS A 160 -11.81 -22.26 -7.35
C LYS A 160 -10.93 -23.35 -7.96
N ASP A 161 -10.55 -23.17 -9.22
CA ASP A 161 -9.94 -24.23 -10.04
C ASP A 161 -8.41 -24.17 -10.08
N SER A 162 -7.80 -23.12 -9.52
CA SER A 162 -6.35 -22.90 -9.56
C SER A 162 -5.86 -22.17 -8.33
N LYS A 163 -4.66 -22.54 -7.87
CA LYS A 163 -4.01 -21.95 -6.71
C LYS A 163 -2.78 -21.19 -7.18
N PHE A 164 -2.68 -19.93 -6.78
CA PHE A 164 -1.54 -19.08 -7.12
C PHE A 164 -0.91 -18.54 -5.85
N PHE A 165 0.40 -18.73 -5.71
CA PHE A 165 1.13 -17.99 -4.69
C PHE A 165 1.43 -16.58 -5.22
N PRO A 166 1.20 -15.52 -4.42
CA PRO A 166 1.46 -14.15 -4.87
C PRO A 166 2.94 -13.91 -5.15
N SER A 167 3.23 -13.17 -6.22
CA SER A 167 4.60 -12.69 -6.48
C SER A 167 4.98 -11.62 -5.45
N ILE A 168 6.25 -11.55 -5.09
CA ILE A 168 6.75 -10.54 -4.16
C ILE A 168 7.31 -9.38 -4.96
N LEU A 169 6.80 -8.17 -4.73
CA LEU A 169 7.29 -6.93 -5.32
C LEU A 169 7.87 -6.03 -4.23
N ILE A 170 9.19 -5.84 -4.29
CA ILE A 170 9.92 -4.98 -3.37
C ILE A 170 10.14 -3.64 -4.05
N ILE A 171 9.55 -2.59 -3.49
CA ILE A 171 9.74 -1.21 -3.91
C ILE A 171 10.87 -0.59 -3.08
N THR A 172 12.01 -0.33 -3.70
CA THR A 172 13.23 0.11 -3.03
C THR A 172 14.23 0.75 -3.99
N ASP A 173 15.01 1.71 -3.48
CA ASP A 173 16.10 2.34 -4.23
C ASP A 173 17.36 1.47 -4.28
N LYS A 174 17.47 0.46 -3.42
CA LYS A 174 18.62 -0.44 -3.34
C LYS A 174 18.29 -1.81 -3.89
N LYS A 175 19.07 -2.29 -4.84
CA LYS A 175 19.00 -3.68 -5.29
C LYS A 175 19.56 -4.62 -4.21
N TYR A 176 18.75 -5.55 -3.75
CA TYR A 176 19.15 -6.60 -2.81
C TYR A 176 19.47 -7.90 -3.54
N ASP A 177 20.56 -8.55 -3.14
CA ASP A 177 20.89 -9.90 -3.59
C ASP A 177 20.18 -10.92 -2.69
N VAL A 178 18.86 -11.03 -2.86
CA VAL A 178 18.01 -12.03 -2.21
C VAL A 178 17.70 -13.16 -3.18
N THR A 179 17.67 -14.38 -2.68
CA THR A 179 17.42 -15.58 -3.50
C THR A 179 16.29 -16.40 -2.91
N SER A 180 15.51 -17.02 -3.79
CA SER A 180 14.51 -18.02 -3.46
C SER A 180 14.34 -18.96 -4.65
N SER A 181 14.28 -20.27 -4.41
CA SER A 181 13.97 -21.27 -5.43
C SER A 181 12.49 -21.32 -5.77
N ASP A 182 11.64 -20.99 -4.82
CA ASP A 182 10.20 -21.25 -4.86
C ASP A 182 9.38 -20.00 -5.18
N LEU A 183 9.94 -18.82 -4.92
CA LEU A 183 9.21 -17.56 -4.96
C LEU A 183 9.64 -16.67 -6.12
N ARG A 184 8.65 -16.10 -6.80
CA ARG A 184 8.88 -15.06 -7.81
C ARG A 184 9.05 -13.71 -7.13
N ILE A 185 10.27 -13.17 -7.16
CA ILE A 185 10.63 -11.90 -6.52
C ILE A 185 10.99 -10.86 -7.59
N PHE A 186 10.36 -9.70 -7.49
CA PHE A 186 10.64 -8.52 -8.29
C PHE A 186 11.17 -7.39 -7.41
N GLN A 187 12.10 -6.61 -7.95
CA GLN A 187 12.64 -5.42 -7.30
C GLN A 187 12.59 -4.25 -8.27
N ALA A 188 11.98 -3.16 -7.82
CA ALA A 188 11.81 -1.94 -8.60
C ALA A 188 11.91 -0.71 -7.69
N THR A 189 12.26 0.45 -8.24
CA THR A 189 12.26 1.71 -7.50
C THR A 189 10.84 2.28 -7.34
N SER A 190 9.95 1.91 -8.25
CA SER A 190 8.55 2.35 -8.31
C SER A 190 7.69 1.36 -9.10
N ILE A 191 6.38 1.54 -9.11
CA ILE A 191 5.49 0.76 -9.99
C ILE A 191 5.75 1.12 -11.46
N HIS A 192 6.13 2.36 -11.75
CA HIS A 192 6.51 2.78 -13.10
C HIS A 192 7.75 2.01 -13.59
N ASP A 193 8.82 2.00 -12.81
CA ASP A 193 10.04 1.23 -13.11
C ASP A 193 9.76 -0.27 -13.24
N PHE A 194 8.86 -0.82 -12.42
CA PHE A 194 8.42 -2.20 -12.57
C PHE A 194 7.75 -2.46 -13.93
N MET A 195 6.87 -1.55 -14.36
CA MET A 195 6.16 -1.66 -15.63
C MET A 195 7.10 -1.52 -16.83
N ASP A 196 8.05 -0.60 -16.78
CA ASP A 196 9.06 -0.42 -17.83
C ASP A 196 9.92 -1.67 -17.98
N LYS A 197 10.35 -2.27 -16.86
CA LYS A 197 11.11 -3.53 -16.86
C LYS A 197 10.32 -4.72 -17.41
N LEU A 198 9.01 -4.73 -17.28
CA LEU A 198 8.16 -5.76 -17.88
C LEU A 198 8.02 -5.56 -19.39
N ALA A 199 7.88 -4.31 -19.86
CA ALA A 199 7.75 -3.99 -21.27
C ALA A 199 9.03 -4.28 -22.08
N VAL A 200 10.22 -4.09 -21.48
CA VAL A 200 11.50 -4.38 -22.14
C VAL A 200 11.78 -5.88 -22.26
N LYS A 201 11.10 -6.72 -21.47
CA LYS A 201 11.30 -8.18 -21.43
C LYS A 201 10.30 -8.97 -22.28
N SER A 202 9.37 -8.30 -22.94
CA SER A 202 8.35 -8.86 -23.84
C SER A 202 8.66 -8.52 -25.28
#